data_AF-A0AA95MRN0-F1
#
_entry.id   AF-A0AA95MRN0-F1
#
_cell.length_a   1.000
_cell.length_b   1.000
_cell.length_c   1.000
_cell.angle_alpha   90.00
_cell.angle_beta   90.00
_cell.angle_gamma   90.00
#
_symmetry.space_group_name_H-M   'P 1'
#
loop_
_entity.id
_entity.type
_entity.pdbx_description
1 polymer ?
#
loop_
_entity_poly.entity_id
_entity_poly.type
_entity_poly.pdbx_seq_one_letter_code
_entity_poly.pdbx_strand_id
1 'polypeptide(L)'
;MGVIKSYMDQYGYVLLLIALMLELLALPLPGELIMSYTGFLVYQGHLGWFTSIFVAGVGSSIGMTIAYWIGLKFGTVFFEKYGRKFHLGPERLENTSKWFSKYGNKLLIIAYFIPGVRHFTGYFSGITHLKFRTYALYAYSGAFIWVATFISLGKVLGPKWDQFHASIKKYLLIGIIIALFILVIVYVYRRKKEQIKGAAILGINRMMKLLKSRKRTGIFIVCTVVITLVLSILMIEVIQSLLNNEFQEFDETMTYLVPATFGQEWTPFMQIFSFMGNSKVLFIICACSFLWIIWKGRNKVLESIAWLLIISGGELYEESLIRLFHSLTLPEQTSAARLFHKFPSEQPLMAFVIYGFAVFVFVRHTHNVRVHSAAAAGTLLLLLLIAVSRIFLSVQDPSDILVEYIFGGVWLSLNILVLEMFRLLRIVHIDVKTNK
;
A
#
# COMPACT_ATOMS: atom_id res chain seq x y z
N MET A 1 -1.71 17.77 -28.79
CA MET A 1 -2.11 16.34 -28.75
C MET A 1 -2.59 15.80 -30.10
N GLY A 2 -3.21 16.59 -31.00
CA GLY A 2 -3.69 16.09 -32.29
C GLY A 2 -2.62 15.53 -33.24
N VAL A 3 -1.40 16.09 -33.21
CA VAL A 3 -0.29 15.65 -34.06
C VAL A 3 0.17 14.22 -33.72
N ILE A 4 0.31 13.89 -32.43
CA ILE A 4 0.73 12.54 -31.98
C ILE A 4 -0.34 11.50 -32.30
N LYS A 5 -1.64 11.84 -32.12
CA LYS A 5 -2.77 10.97 -32.45
C LYS A 5 -2.78 10.64 -33.96
N SER A 6 -2.63 11.66 -34.82
CA SER A 6 -2.60 11.50 -36.29
C SER A 6 -1.42 10.66 -36.81
N TYR A 7 -0.21 10.80 -36.24
CA TYR A 7 0.95 10.02 -36.67
C TYR A 7 0.95 8.58 -36.14
N MET A 8 0.30 8.31 -35.00
CA MET A 8 0.16 6.93 -34.50
C MET A 8 -0.83 6.08 -35.29
N ASP A 9 -1.87 6.68 -35.87
CA ASP A 9 -2.81 5.95 -36.74
C ASP A 9 -2.17 5.48 -38.06
N GLN A 10 -1.17 6.21 -38.58
CA GLN A 10 -0.47 5.84 -39.83
C GLN A 10 0.87 5.11 -39.61
N TYR A 11 1.61 5.43 -38.54
CA TYR A 11 2.97 4.91 -38.29
C TYR A 11 3.14 4.29 -36.88
N GLY A 12 2.05 3.81 -36.27
CA GLY A 12 1.99 3.44 -34.85
C GLY A 12 3.16 2.61 -34.31
N TYR A 13 3.59 1.56 -35.04
CA TYR A 13 4.73 0.74 -34.63
C TYR A 13 6.08 1.47 -34.72
N VAL A 14 6.31 2.22 -35.81
CA VAL A 14 7.58 2.93 -36.03
C VAL A 14 7.73 4.05 -35.01
N LEU A 15 6.65 4.79 -34.75
CA LEU A 15 6.64 5.85 -33.75
C LEU A 15 6.89 5.29 -32.35
N LEU A 16 6.23 4.17 -31.99
CA LEU A 16 6.42 3.50 -30.72
C LEU A 16 7.88 3.06 -30.51
N LEU A 17 8.51 2.48 -31.53
CA LEU A 17 9.91 2.05 -31.49
C LEU A 17 10.84 3.25 -31.26
N ILE A 18 10.71 4.29 -32.08
CA ILE A 18 11.58 5.47 -32.01
C ILE A 18 11.38 6.22 -30.70
N ALA A 19 10.13 6.38 -30.26
CA ALA A 19 9.81 7.08 -29.03
C ALA A 19 10.46 6.42 -27.80
N LEU A 20 10.31 5.11 -27.65
CA LEU A 20 10.90 4.41 -26.50
C LEU A 20 12.43 4.30 -26.59
N MET A 21 12.97 4.20 -27.81
CA MET A 21 14.41 4.27 -28.01
C MET A 21 14.97 5.62 -27.53
N LEU A 22 14.36 6.73 -27.95
CA LEU A 22 14.78 8.09 -27.60
C LEU A 22 14.56 8.40 -26.12
N GLU A 23 13.45 7.95 -25.54
CA GLU A 23 13.17 8.14 -24.12
C GLU A 23 14.25 7.52 -23.22
N LEU A 24 14.70 6.31 -23.55
CA LEU A 24 15.74 5.62 -22.78
C LEU A 24 17.15 6.18 -23.02
N LEU A 25 17.30 7.09 -23.99
CA LEU A 25 18.48 7.96 -24.13
C LEU A 25 18.42 9.19 -23.22
N ALA A 26 17.49 9.23 -22.26
CA ALA A 26 17.24 10.34 -21.34
C ALA A 26 16.67 11.60 -21.99
N LEU A 27 16.07 11.49 -23.18
CA LEU A 27 15.20 12.54 -23.70
C LEU A 27 13.89 12.53 -22.90
N PRO A 28 13.39 13.70 -22.45
CA PRO A 28 12.17 13.80 -21.66
C PRO A 28 10.93 13.58 -22.55
N LEU A 29 10.75 12.34 -22.99
CA LEU A 29 9.58 11.88 -23.71
C LEU A 29 8.64 11.14 -22.75
N PRO A 30 7.33 11.35 -22.85
CA PRO A 30 6.39 10.69 -21.97
C PRO A 30 6.10 9.27 -22.44
N GLY A 31 7.03 8.33 -22.25
CA GLY A 31 6.90 6.94 -22.72
C GLY A 31 5.66 6.22 -22.22
N GLU A 32 5.31 6.45 -20.97
CA GLU A 32 4.13 5.86 -20.34
C GLU A 32 2.84 6.33 -21.01
N LEU A 33 2.77 7.59 -21.46
CA LEU A 33 1.66 8.10 -22.26
C LEU A 33 1.59 7.36 -23.60
N ILE A 34 2.74 7.24 -24.28
CA ILE A 34 2.83 6.65 -25.62
C ILE A 34 2.44 5.16 -25.57
N MET A 35 2.92 4.41 -24.60
CA MET A 35 2.57 2.99 -24.43
C MET A 35 1.12 2.79 -24.01
N SER A 36 0.60 3.60 -23.08
CA SER A 36 -0.80 3.48 -22.69
C SER A 36 -1.75 3.87 -23.83
N TYR A 37 -1.42 4.90 -24.62
CA TYR A 37 -2.17 5.24 -25.82
C TYR A 37 -2.04 4.18 -26.92
N THR A 38 -0.87 3.55 -27.06
CA THR A 38 -0.70 2.36 -27.92
C THR A 38 -1.63 1.24 -27.46
N GLY A 39 -1.75 1.01 -26.15
CA GLY A 39 -2.71 0.06 -25.59
C GLY A 39 -4.15 0.38 -25.99
N PHE A 40 -4.54 1.66 -25.97
CA PHE A 40 -5.85 2.10 -26.45
C PHE A 40 -6.07 1.79 -27.95
N LEU A 41 -5.07 2.03 -28.80
CA LEU A 41 -5.14 1.66 -30.23
C LEU A 41 -5.23 0.14 -30.42
N VAL A 42 -4.60 -0.65 -29.55
CA VAL A 42 -4.76 -2.11 -29.52
C VAL A 42 -6.18 -2.51 -29.12
N TYR A 43 -6.81 -1.79 -28.20
CA TYR A 43 -8.21 -2.01 -27.82
C TYR A 43 -9.17 -1.71 -28.99
N GLN A 44 -8.92 -0.63 -29.74
CA GLN A 44 -9.69 -0.27 -30.93
C GLN A 44 -9.46 -1.19 -32.13
N GLY A 45 -8.50 -2.13 -32.05
CA GLY A 45 -8.16 -3.05 -33.13
C GLY A 45 -7.24 -2.48 -34.20
N HIS A 46 -6.73 -1.27 -34.04
CA HIS A 46 -5.79 -0.63 -34.99
C HIS A 46 -4.37 -1.22 -34.90
N LEU A 47 -3.96 -1.72 -33.74
CA LEU A 47 -2.65 -2.35 -33.52
C LEU A 47 -2.77 -3.74 -32.87
N GLY A 48 -1.81 -4.62 -33.16
CA GLY A 48 -1.72 -5.94 -32.54
C GLY A 48 -1.06 -5.86 -31.17
N TRP A 49 -1.63 -6.54 -30.17
CA TRP A 49 -1.11 -6.52 -28.79
C TRP A 49 0.31 -7.06 -28.68
N PHE A 50 0.56 -8.27 -29.21
CA PHE A 50 1.88 -8.90 -29.20
C PHE A 50 2.91 -8.08 -30.00
N THR A 51 2.53 -7.61 -31.18
CA THR A 51 3.41 -6.80 -32.04
C THR A 51 3.80 -5.50 -31.35
N SER A 52 2.86 -4.84 -30.68
CA SER A 52 3.12 -3.59 -29.96
C SER A 52 4.09 -3.79 -28.81
N ILE A 53 3.92 -4.84 -28.00
CA ILE A 53 4.86 -5.19 -26.92
C ILE A 53 6.24 -5.51 -27.48
N PHE A 54 6.30 -6.28 -28.55
CA PHE A 54 7.57 -6.67 -29.17
C PHE A 54 8.33 -5.45 -29.71
N VAL A 55 7.66 -4.60 -30.50
CA VAL A 55 8.24 -3.40 -31.09
C VAL A 55 8.69 -2.40 -30.02
N ALA A 56 7.87 -2.16 -29.00
CA ALA A 56 8.23 -1.31 -27.87
C ALA A 56 9.39 -1.87 -27.05
N GLY A 57 9.41 -3.20 -26.82
CA GLY A 57 10.51 -3.89 -26.14
C GLY A 57 11.83 -3.80 -26.93
N VAL A 58 11.77 -3.92 -28.25
CA VAL A 58 12.93 -3.75 -29.14
C VAL A 58 13.43 -2.30 -29.12
N GLY A 59 12.55 -1.31 -29.30
CA GLY A 59 12.91 0.11 -29.21
C GLY A 59 13.57 0.44 -27.87
N SER A 60 12.99 -0.07 -26.79
CA SER A 60 13.57 0.07 -25.45
C SER A 60 14.97 -0.57 -25.37
N SER A 61 15.13 -1.79 -25.88
CA SER A 61 16.39 -2.53 -25.87
C SER A 61 17.51 -1.80 -26.62
N ILE A 62 17.17 -1.16 -27.75
CA ILE A 62 18.12 -0.36 -28.53
C ILE A 62 18.57 0.86 -27.72
N GLY A 63 17.64 1.66 -27.19
CA GLY A 63 17.98 2.86 -26.41
C GLY A 63 18.89 2.56 -25.21
N MET A 64 18.60 1.47 -24.51
CA MET A 64 19.39 1.01 -23.37
C MET A 64 20.78 0.52 -23.73
N THR A 65 20.90 -0.16 -24.87
CA THR A 65 22.19 -0.62 -25.39
C THR A 65 23.08 0.58 -25.70
N ILE A 66 22.52 1.60 -26.36
CA ILE A 66 23.24 2.83 -26.66
C ILE A 66 23.66 3.53 -25.35
N ALA A 67 22.75 3.67 -24.38
CA ALA A 67 23.06 4.26 -23.08
C ALA A 67 24.18 3.52 -22.33
N TYR A 68 24.19 2.17 -22.39
CA TYR A 68 25.25 1.34 -21.83
C TYR A 68 26.60 1.62 -22.49
N TRP A 69 26.66 1.69 -23.82
CA TRP A 69 27.90 1.98 -24.54
C TRP A 69 28.40 3.40 -24.31
N ILE A 70 27.49 4.37 -24.19
CA ILE A 70 27.83 5.74 -23.79
C ILE A 70 28.45 5.73 -22.39
N GLY A 71 27.82 5.06 -21.43
CA GLY A 71 28.34 4.91 -20.08
C GLY A 71 29.72 4.23 -20.04
N LEU A 72 29.92 3.20 -20.87
CA LEU A 72 31.17 2.46 -20.95
C LEU A 72 32.32 3.30 -21.53
N LYS A 73 32.03 4.10 -22.56
CA LYS A 73 33.04 4.89 -23.29
C LYS A 73 33.35 6.22 -22.61
N PHE A 74 32.34 6.90 -22.08
CA PHE A 74 32.47 8.25 -21.51
C PHE A 74 32.50 8.27 -19.98
N GLY A 75 32.18 7.15 -19.32
CA GLY A 75 32.14 7.05 -17.87
C GLY A 75 33.49 7.32 -17.21
N THR A 76 34.56 6.70 -17.70
CA THR A 76 35.91 6.88 -17.16
C THR A 76 36.38 8.33 -17.25
N VAL A 77 36.24 8.95 -18.44
CA VAL A 77 36.61 10.35 -18.68
C VAL A 77 35.78 11.34 -17.84
N PHE A 78 34.48 11.07 -17.65
CA PHE A 78 33.59 11.91 -16.85
C PHE A 78 33.95 11.87 -15.36
N PHE A 79 34.22 10.69 -14.80
CA PHE A 79 34.56 10.53 -13.39
C PHE A 79 35.99 10.94 -13.06
N GLU A 80 36.93 10.84 -13.99
CA GLU A 80 38.27 11.43 -13.82
C GLU A 80 38.22 12.96 -13.77
N LYS A 81 37.37 13.60 -14.58
CA LYS A 81 37.27 15.07 -14.67
C LYS A 81 36.36 15.70 -13.60
N TYR A 82 35.28 15.02 -13.20
CA TYR A 82 34.26 15.57 -12.29
C TYR A 82 33.96 14.70 -11.05
N GLY A 83 34.63 13.56 -10.86
CA GLY A 83 34.33 12.61 -9.78
C GLY A 83 34.47 13.17 -8.36
N ARG A 84 35.35 14.17 -8.16
CA ARG A 84 35.46 14.90 -6.88
C ARG A 84 34.19 15.68 -6.50
N LYS A 85 33.41 16.16 -7.49
CA LYS A 85 32.17 16.93 -7.24
C LYS A 85 30.96 16.03 -6.93
N PHE A 86 30.97 14.78 -7.39
CA PHE A 86 29.90 13.79 -7.18
C PHE A 86 30.19 12.78 -6.05
N HIS A 87 31.26 12.97 -5.27
CA HIS A 87 31.65 12.06 -4.17
C HIS A 87 31.82 10.57 -4.59
N LEU A 88 32.09 10.32 -5.87
CA LEU A 88 32.28 8.99 -6.47
C LEU A 88 33.74 8.87 -6.94
N GLY A 89 34.64 8.70 -5.98
CA GLY A 89 36.05 8.42 -6.27
C GLY A 89 36.27 7.00 -6.83
N PRO A 90 37.46 6.70 -7.39
CA PRO A 90 37.77 5.42 -8.03
C PRO A 90 37.51 4.20 -7.12
N GLU A 91 37.85 4.31 -5.82
CA GLU A 91 37.60 3.26 -4.83
C GLU A 91 36.09 3.02 -4.56
N ARG A 92 35.28 4.08 -4.59
CA ARG A 92 33.81 3.96 -4.45
C ARG A 92 33.18 3.39 -5.72
N LEU A 93 33.66 3.77 -6.90
CA LEU A 93 33.25 3.18 -8.18
C LEU A 93 33.52 1.67 -8.23
N GLU A 94 34.68 1.23 -7.76
CA GLU A 94 35.02 -0.19 -7.68
C GLU A 94 34.12 -0.94 -6.68
N ASN A 95 33.87 -0.34 -5.51
CA ASN A 95 32.95 -0.91 -4.52
C ASN A 95 31.51 -0.96 -5.01
N THR A 96 31.04 0.06 -5.73
CA THR A 96 29.72 0.07 -6.36
C THR A 96 29.64 -0.95 -7.49
N SER A 97 30.67 -1.12 -8.30
CA SER A 97 30.72 -2.18 -9.34
C SER A 97 30.66 -3.60 -8.71
N LYS A 98 31.41 -3.85 -7.64
CA LYS A 98 31.35 -5.11 -6.87
C LYS A 98 29.98 -5.35 -6.23
N TRP A 99 29.33 -4.31 -5.70
CA TRP A 99 27.99 -4.41 -5.14
C TRP A 99 26.93 -4.66 -6.23
N PHE A 100 27.04 -3.94 -7.35
CA PHE A 100 26.09 -4.00 -8.45
C PHE A 100 26.20 -5.33 -9.22
N SER A 101 27.39 -5.89 -9.38
CA SER A 101 27.57 -7.23 -9.95
C SER A 101 26.96 -8.34 -9.07
N LYS A 102 26.92 -8.15 -7.75
CA LYS A 102 26.38 -9.12 -6.77
C LYS A 102 24.87 -8.97 -6.52
N TYR A 103 24.33 -7.75 -6.53
CA TYR A 103 22.94 -7.46 -6.16
C TYR A 103 22.16 -6.63 -7.20
N GLY A 104 22.86 -5.84 -8.02
CA GLY A 104 22.28 -4.90 -8.97
C GLY A 104 21.54 -5.56 -10.14
N ASN A 105 21.96 -6.75 -10.54
CA ASN A 105 21.34 -7.51 -11.63
C ASN A 105 19.82 -7.69 -11.48
N LYS A 106 19.33 -8.06 -10.29
CA LYS A 106 17.88 -8.19 -10.02
C LYS A 106 17.21 -6.82 -9.83
N LEU A 107 17.97 -5.83 -9.36
CA LEU A 107 17.50 -4.46 -9.14
C LEU A 107 17.20 -3.75 -10.47
N LEU A 108 17.89 -4.11 -11.55
CA LEU A 108 17.67 -3.57 -12.89
C LEU A 108 16.23 -3.77 -13.37
N ILE A 109 15.62 -4.93 -13.10
CA ILE A 109 14.22 -5.21 -13.48
C ILE A 109 13.26 -4.26 -12.76
N ILE A 110 13.47 -4.05 -11.46
CA ILE A 110 12.60 -3.21 -10.62
C ILE A 110 12.79 -1.73 -10.97
N ALA A 111 14.00 -1.33 -11.35
CA ALA A 111 14.33 0.05 -11.68
C ALA A 111 13.51 0.62 -12.85
N TYR A 112 12.97 -0.20 -13.76
CA TYR A 112 12.08 0.26 -14.85
C TYR A 112 10.78 0.87 -14.36
N PHE A 113 10.29 0.38 -13.23
CA PHE A 113 9.06 0.87 -12.62
C PHE A 113 9.27 2.15 -11.82
N ILE A 114 10.51 2.59 -11.62
CA ILE A 114 10.84 3.82 -10.89
C ILE A 114 11.12 4.93 -11.91
N PRO A 115 10.22 5.94 -12.04
CA PRO A 115 10.43 7.06 -12.95
C PRO A 115 11.75 7.77 -12.65
N GLY A 116 12.43 8.26 -13.69
CA GLY A 116 13.75 8.90 -13.56
C GLY A 116 14.90 7.89 -13.42
N VAL A 117 14.79 6.93 -12.50
CA VAL A 117 15.87 5.95 -12.23
C VAL A 117 16.19 5.11 -13.47
N ARG A 118 15.18 4.66 -14.22
CA ARG A 118 15.37 3.80 -15.41
C ARG A 118 16.24 4.41 -16.50
N HIS A 119 16.26 5.74 -16.66
CA HIS A 119 17.08 6.39 -17.69
C HIS A 119 18.57 6.34 -17.32
N PHE A 120 18.90 6.28 -16.02
CA PHE A 120 20.28 6.26 -15.54
C PHE A 120 20.87 4.85 -15.46
N THR A 121 20.04 3.79 -15.42
CA THR A 121 20.52 2.42 -15.23
C THR A 121 21.45 1.95 -16.35
N GLY A 122 21.15 2.31 -17.61
CA GLY A 122 21.99 1.97 -18.77
C GLY A 122 23.36 2.62 -18.68
N TYR A 123 23.40 3.95 -18.51
CA TYR A 123 24.65 4.69 -18.34
C TYR A 123 25.47 4.17 -17.16
N PHE A 124 24.84 3.98 -16.00
CA PHE A 124 25.51 3.52 -14.79
C PHE A 124 26.07 2.10 -14.92
N SER A 125 25.36 1.22 -15.63
CA SER A 125 25.82 -0.13 -15.93
C SER A 125 27.04 -0.15 -16.84
N GLY A 126 27.11 0.78 -17.80
CA GLY A 126 28.30 1.00 -18.63
C GLY A 126 29.48 1.55 -17.83
N ILE A 127 29.24 2.60 -17.03
CA ILE A 127 30.27 3.24 -16.17
C ILE A 127 30.93 2.22 -15.23
N THR A 128 30.14 1.28 -14.70
CA THR A 128 30.62 0.28 -13.74
C THR A 128 31.22 -0.98 -14.41
N HIS A 129 31.36 -0.98 -15.75
CA HIS A 129 31.91 -2.07 -16.55
C HIS A 129 31.22 -3.43 -16.31
N LEU A 130 29.90 -3.44 -16.13
CA LEU A 130 29.15 -4.70 -16.01
C LEU A 130 29.24 -5.49 -17.31
N LYS A 131 29.34 -6.82 -17.22
CA LYS A 131 29.34 -7.67 -18.42
C LYS A 131 28.04 -7.44 -19.20
N PHE A 132 28.16 -7.01 -20.46
CA PHE A 132 27.02 -6.66 -21.32
C PHE A 132 25.96 -7.76 -21.37
N ARG A 133 26.35 -9.04 -21.47
CA ARG A 133 25.40 -10.17 -21.49
C ARG A 133 24.53 -10.24 -20.25
N THR A 134 25.11 -10.01 -19.08
CA THR A 134 24.39 -9.99 -17.80
C THR A 134 23.47 -8.79 -17.76
N TYR A 135 23.98 -7.60 -18.09
CA TYR A 135 23.19 -6.38 -18.17
C TYR A 135 21.98 -6.55 -19.11
N ALA A 136 22.21 -6.96 -20.36
CA ALA A 136 21.19 -7.14 -21.38
C ALA A 136 20.09 -8.10 -20.94
N LEU A 137 20.43 -9.24 -20.32
CA LEU A 137 19.43 -10.22 -19.87
C LEU A 137 18.46 -9.60 -18.84
N TYR A 138 18.97 -8.87 -17.85
CA TYR A 138 18.13 -8.25 -16.82
C TYR A 138 17.46 -6.94 -17.26
N ALA A 139 18.15 -6.12 -18.05
CA ALA A 139 17.63 -4.86 -18.57
C ALA A 139 16.53 -5.11 -19.60
N TYR A 140 16.73 -6.02 -20.54
CA TYR A 140 15.73 -6.33 -21.56
C TYR A 140 14.53 -7.02 -20.94
N SER A 141 14.71 -8.01 -20.04
CA SER A 141 13.57 -8.61 -19.34
C SER A 141 12.77 -7.57 -18.55
N GLY A 142 13.44 -6.66 -17.82
CA GLY A 142 12.78 -5.55 -17.14
C GLY A 142 12.01 -4.64 -18.09
N ALA A 143 12.61 -4.24 -19.22
CA ALA A 143 11.97 -3.41 -20.23
C ALA A 143 10.74 -4.10 -20.86
N PHE A 144 10.83 -5.38 -21.21
CA PHE A 144 9.71 -6.12 -21.78
C PHE A 144 8.55 -6.27 -20.78
N ILE A 145 8.84 -6.56 -19.51
CA ILE A 145 7.82 -6.62 -18.45
C ILE A 145 7.17 -5.24 -18.27
N TRP A 146 7.98 -4.17 -18.25
CA TRP A 146 7.50 -2.80 -18.11
C TRP A 146 6.60 -2.38 -19.27
N VAL A 147 7.06 -2.57 -20.51
CA VAL A 147 6.29 -2.30 -21.73
C VAL A 147 4.99 -3.10 -21.75
N ALA A 148 5.05 -4.40 -21.47
CA ALA A 148 3.87 -5.25 -21.44
C ALA A 148 2.84 -4.76 -20.41
N THR A 149 3.31 -4.28 -19.25
CA THR A 149 2.47 -3.72 -18.20
C THR A 149 1.71 -2.50 -18.69
N PHE A 150 2.41 -1.49 -19.21
CA PHE A 150 1.79 -0.21 -19.61
C PHE A 150 0.92 -0.31 -20.87
N ILE A 151 1.32 -1.13 -21.85
CA ILE A 151 0.50 -1.38 -23.04
C ILE A 151 -0.76 -2.17 -22.68
N SER A 152 -0.64 -3.19 -21.81
CA SER A 152 -1.82 -3.97 -21.38
C SER A 152 -2.76 -3.13 -20.52
N LEU A 153 -2.24 -2.29 -19.63
CA LEU A 153 -3.05 -1.32 -18.89
C LEU A 153 -3.81 -0.40 -19.83
N GLY A 154 -3.14 0.17 -20.84
CA GLY A 154 -3.78 1.00 -21.86
C GLY A 154 -4.88 0.28 -22.63
N LYS A 155 -4.66 -1.00 -22.96
CA LYS A 155 -5.65 -1.84 -23.64
C LYS A 155 -6.88 -2.12 -22.76
N VAL A 156 -6.67 -2.40 -21.47
CA VAL A 156 -7.77 -2.65 -20.53
C VAL A 156 -8.60 -1.37 -20.35
N LEU A 157 -7.94 -0.23 -20.12
CA LEU A 157 -8.58 1.06 -19.84
C LEU A 157 -9.44 1.59 -21.00
N GLY A 158 -9.10 1.24 -22.25
CA GLY A 158 -9.94 1.50 -23.41
C GLY A 158 -10.40 2.97 -23.52
N PRO A 159 -11.69 3.26 -23.78
CA PRO A 159 -12.21 4.61 -24.02
C PRO A 159 -12.00 5.61 -22.87
N LYS A 160 -11.74 5.13 -21.65
CA LYS A 160 -11.54 5.98 -20.47
C LYS A 160 -10.09 6.44 -20.31
N TRP A 161 -9.19 6.13 -21.25
CA TRP A 161 -7.76 6.46 -21.18
C TRP A 161 -7.47 7.94 -20.89
N ASP A 162 -8.15 8.86 -21.58
CA ASP A 162 -7.96 10.31 -21.43
C ASP A 162 -8.29 10.79 -19.99
N GLN A 163 -9.15 10.07 -19.26
CA GLN A 163 -9.56 10.41 -17.89
C GLN A 163 -8.61 9.86 -16.81
N PHE A 164 -8.07 8.63 -16.98
CA PHE A 164 -7.36 7.93 -15.89
C PHE A 164 -5.83 7.97 -15.94
N HIS A 165 -5.21 8.39 -17.06
CA HIS A 165 -3.76 8.29 -17.20
C HIS A 165 -2.97 9.09 -16.13
N ALA A 166 -3.43 10.29 -15.78
CA ALA A 166 -2.75 11.14 -14.79
C ALA A 166 -2.72 10.50 -13.40
N SER A 167 -3.81 9.84 -13.02
CA SER A 167 -4.02 9.31 -11.67
C SER A 167 -3.40 7.94 -11.48
N ILE A 168 -3.34 7.14 -12.55
CA ILE A 168 -2.62 5.86 -12.55
C ILE A 168 -1.13 6.05 -12.26
N LYS A 169 -0.50 7.09 -12.81
CA LYS A 169 0.90 7.43 -12.52
C LYS A 169 1.13 7.66 -11.02
N LYS A 170 0.23 8.39 -10.38
CA LYS A 170 0.29 8.70 -8.93
C LYS A 170 0.12 7.42 -8.10
N TYR A 171 -0.89 6.62 -8.38
CA TYR A 171 -1.20 5.41 -7.59
C TYR A 171 -0.22 4.26 -7.81
N LEU A 172 0.30 4.05 -9.04
CA LEU A 172 1.36 3.07 -9.28
C LEU A 172 2.65 3.44 -8.53
N LEU A 173 3.01 4.72 -8.51
CA LEU A 173 4.20 5.20 -7.79
C LEU A 173 4.03 4.98 -6.27
N ILE A 174 2.86 5.30 -5.71
CA ILE A 174 2.53 5.02 -4.31
C ILE A 174 2.60 3.50 -4.01
N GLY A 175 2.00 2.67 -4.87
CA GLY A 175 2.01 1.21 -4.73
C GLY A 175 3.43 0.63 -4.77
N ILE A 176 4.30 1.13 -5.65
CA ILE A 176 5.71 0.72 -5.74
C ILE A 176 6.48 1.16 -4.50
N ILE A 177 6.27 2.38 -3.98
CA ILE A 177 6.91 2.83 -2.74
C ILE A 177 6.52 1.93 -1.57
N ILE A 178 5.24 1.61 -1.43
CA ILE A 178 4.73 0.73 -0.37
C ILE A 178 5.32 -0.67 -0.52
N ALA A 179 5.32 -1.23 -1.73
CA ALA A 179 5.90 -2.55 -2.02
C ALA A 179 7.39 -2.59 -1.68
N LEU A 180 8.15 -1.54 -2.05
CA LEU A 180 9.58 -1.42 -1.78
C LEU A 180 9.87 -1.26 -0.28
N PHE A 181 9.04 -0.50 0.43
CA PHE A 181 9.09 -0.36 1.88
C PHE A 181 8.85 -1.71 2.59
N ILE A 182 7.84 -2.45 2.18
CA ILE A 182 7.55 -3.80 2.69
C ILE A 182 8.71 -4.76 2.38
N LEU A 183 9.27 -4.72 1.17
CA LEU A 183 10.40 -5.54 0.77
C LEU A 183 11.65 -5.23 1.60
N VAL A 184 11.92 -3.95 1.88
CA VAL A 184 13.02 -3.52 2.75
C VAL A 184 12.81 -4.01 4.17
N ILE A 185 11.60 -3.90 4.74
CA ILE A 185 11.28 -4.43 6.07
C ILE A 185 11.49 -5.94 6.12
N VAL A 186 10.98 -6.67 5.14
CA VAL A 186 11.12 -8.14 5.06
C VAL A 186 12.58 -8.54 4.87
N TYR A 187 13.33 -7.82 4.04
CA TYR A 187 14.75 -8.08 3.80
C TYR A 187 15.61 -7.80 5.04
N VAL A 188 15.39 -6.67 5.72
CA VAL A 188 16.07 -6.32 6.97
C VAL A 188 15.75 -7.34 8.06
N TYR A 189 14.48 -7.74 8.18
CA TYR A 189 14.04 -8.77 9.12
C TYR A 189 14.69 -10.14 8.85
N ARG A 190 14.78 -10.55 7.57
CA ARG A 190 15.41 -11.82 7.18
C ARG A 190 16.93 -11.81 7.36
N ARG A 191 17.61 -10.73 6.97
CA ARG A 191 19.09 -10.67 6.93
C ARG A 191 19.70 -10.37 8.29
N LYS A 192 19.02 -9.59 9.13
CA LYS A 192 19.49 -9.26 10.48
C LYS A 192 18.75 -10.02 11.57
N LYS A 193 18.14 -11.17 11.28
CA LYS A 193 17.38 -11.98 12.25
C LYS A 193 18.14 -12.21 13.56
N GLU A 194 19.45 -12.52 13.53
CA GLU A 194 20.26 -12.77 14.73
C GLU A 194 20.81 -11.48 15.39
N GLN A 195 21.10 -10.43 14.61
CA GLN A 195 21.53 -9.12 15.16
C GLN A 195 20.35 -8.26 15.66
N ILE A 196 19.16 -8.38 15.06
CA ILE A 196 17.90 -7.79 15.51
C ILE A 196 17.40 -8.58 16.71
N LYS A 197 17.53 -9.91 16.75
CA LYS A 197 17.34 -10.64 18.02
C LYS A 197 18.34 -10.20 19.07
N GLY A 198 19.62 -10.03 18.75
CA GLY A 198 20.64 -9.57 19.70
C GLY A 198 20.41 -8.14 20.19
N ALA A 199 20.08 -7.21 19.30
CA ALA A 199 19.78 -5.80 19.61
C ALA A 199 18.37 -5.61 20.18
N ALA A 200 17.41 -6.46 19.84
CA ALA A 200 16.12 -6.52 20.51
C ALA A 200 16.27 -7.22 21.86
N ILE A 201 17.12 -8.23 22.05
CA ILE A 201 17.37 -8.85 23.37
C ILE A 201 18.21 -7.93 24.24
N LEU A 202 19.18 -7.19 23.71
CA LEU A 202 19.94 -6.14 24.43
C LEU A 202 19.10 -4.89 24.65
N GLY A 203 18.26 -4.50 23.69
CA GLY A 203 17.29 -3.42 23.80
C GLY A 203 16.21 -3.78 24.82
N ILE A 204 15.65 -4.98 24.74
CA ILE A 204 14.71 -5.57 25.71
C ILE A 204 15.41 -5.84 27.03
N ASN A 205 16.70 -6.19 27.13
CA ASN A 205 17.39 -6.37 28.42
C ASN A 205 17.78 -5.03 29.06
N ARG A 206 18.18 -4.03 28.27
CA ARG A 206 18.48 -2.67 28.74
C ARG A 206 17.18 -1.94 29.09
N MET A 207 16.12 -2.18 28.33
CA MET A 207 14.75 -1.77 28.64
C MET A 207 14.22 -2.55 29.85
N MET A 208 14.35 -3.88 29.95
CA MET A 208 13.94 -4.68 31.13
C MET A 208 14.71 -4.31 32.40
N LYS A 209 15.99 -3.89 32.29
CA LYS A 209 16.75 -3.31 33.42
C LYS A 209 16.25 -1.89 33.79
N LEU A 210 15.72 -1.12 32.85
CA LEU A 210 15.05 0.18 33.08
C LEU A 210 13.55 0.06 33.45
N LEU A 211 12.97 -1.12 33.25
CA LEU A 211 11.55 -1.45 33.40
C LEU A 211 11.38 -2.53 34.48
N LYS A 212 11.69 -2.21 35.75
CA LYS A 212 11.03 -2.91 36.86
C LYS A 212 9.53 -2.68 36.73
N SER A 213 8.78 -3.76 36.45
CA SER A 213 7.31 -4.03 36.51
C SER A 213 6.30 -2.95 36.04
N ARG A 214 6.49 -1.66 36.37
CA ARG A 214 5.50 -0.57 36.23
C ARG A 214 5.47 0.10 34.85
N LYS A 215 6.58 0.10 34.10
CA LYS A 215 6.72 0.92 32.87
C LYS A 215 6.30 0.23 31.54
N ARG A 216 6.01 -1.08 31.53
CA ARG A 216 5.54 -1.78 30.29
C ARG A 216 4.13 -1.35 29.89
N THR A 217 3.24 -1.19 30.87
CA THR A 217 1.88 -0.65 30.66
C THR A 217 1.94 0.82 30.23
N GLY A 218 2.88 1.61 30.79
CA GLY A 218 3.08 3.01 30.40
C GLY A 218 3.48 3.19 28.94
N ILE A 219 4.42 2.39 28.42
CA ILE A 219 4.81 2.44 27.00
C ILE A 219 3.64 2.04 26.10
N PHE A 220 2.91 0.98 26.47
CA PHE A 220 1.74 0.54 25.70
C PHE A 220 0.68 1.64 25.63
N ILE A 221 0.37 2.30 26.76
CA ILE A 221 -0.57 3.43 26.82
C ILE A 221 -0.09 4.58 25.92
N VAL A 222 1.19 4.97 26.00
CA VAL A 222 1.73 6.04 25.14
C VAL A 222 1.60 5.67 23.65
N CYS A 223 1.91 4.43 23.27
CA CYS A 223 1.69 3.96 21.90
C CYS A 223 0.22 4.03 21.49
N THR A 224 -0.71 3.58 22.34
CA THR A 224 -2.14 3.65 22.04
C THR A 224 -2.62 5.10 21.93
N VAL A 225 -2.17 6.02 22.80
CA VAL A 225 -2.46 7.46 22.71
C VAL A 225 -2.00 8.02 21.36
N VAL A 226 -0.76 7.72 20.96
CA VAL A 226 -0.22 8.19 19.66
C VAL A 226 -1.05 7.63 18.51
N ILE A 227 -1.41 6.35 18.53
CA ILE A 227 -2.24 5.72 17.49
C ILE A 227 -3.62 6.39 17.42
N THR A 228 -4.29 6.59 18.57
CA THR A 228 -5.59 7.26 18.62
C THR A 228 -5.50 8.67 18.07
N LEU A 229 -4.48 9.46 18.47
CA LEU A 229 -4.29 10.82 17.95
C LEU A 229 -4.07 10.84 16.44
N VAL A 230 -3.22 9.96 15.91
CA VAL A 230 -2.96 9.86 14.47
C VAL A 230 -4.25 9.49 13.72
N LEU A 231 -5.01 8.50 14.21
CA LEU A 231 -6.27 8.12 13.60
C LEU A 231 -7.32 9.24 13.68
N SER A 232 -7.36 10.01 14.77
CA SER A 232 -8.26 11.18 14.87
C SER A 232 -7.87 12.31 13.92
N ILE A 233 -6.58 12.54 13.68
CA ILE A 233 -6.12 13.52 12.67
C ILE A 233 -6.52 13.04 11.27
N LEU A 234 -6.26 11.77 10.95
CA LEU A 234 -6.68 11.16 9.68
C LEU A 234 -8.20 11.20 9.50
N MET A 235 -8.97 11.00 10.57
CA MET A 235 -10.42 11.12 10.55
C MET A 235 -10.87 12.51 10.11
N ILE A 236 -10.26 13.56 10.65
CA ILE A 236 -10.58 14.96 10.28
C ILE A 236 -10.19 15.22 8.82
N GLU A 237 -9.00 14.78 8.39
CA GLU A 237 -8.52 14.94 7.02
C GLU A 237 -9.47 14.25 6.02
N VAL A 238 -9.89 13.03 6.32
CA VAL A 238 -10.83 12.29 5.47
C VAL A 238 -12.21 12.94 5.43
N ILE A 239 -12.70 13.49 6.55
CA ILE A 239 -13.94 14.27 6.56
C ILE A 239 -13.81 15.51 5.66
N GLN A 240 -12.68 16.21 5.71
CA GLN A 240 -12.42 17.36 4.83
C GLN A 240 -12.37 16.95 3.36
N SER A 241 -11.65 15.88 3.03
CA SER A 241 -11.58 15.36 1.66
C SER A 241 -12.95 14.88 1.14
N LEU A 242 -13.81 14.32 2.00
CA LEU A 242 -15.21 14.00 1.69
C LEU A 242 -16.00 15.27 1.36
N LEU A 243 -15.91 16.30 2.19
CA LEU A 243 -16.61 17.58 1.99
C LEU A 243 -16.15 18.29 0.70
N ASN A 244 -14.88 18.16 0.35
CA ASN A 244 -14.29 18.76 -0.85
C ASN A 244 -14.49 17.91 -2.12
N ASN A 245 -15.17 16.76 -2.02
CA ASN A 245 -15.38 15.82 -3.13
C ASN A 245 -14.06 15.32 -3.77
N GLU A 246 -13.00 15.18 -2.98
CA GLU A 246 -11.67 14.75 -3.44
C GLU A 246 -11.60 13.24 -3.71
N PHE A 247 -12.57 12.46 -3.20
CA PHE A 247 -12.59 11.00 -3.35
C PHE A 247 -13.20 10.51 -4.66
N GLN A 248 -13.89 11.36 -5.43
CA GLN A 248 -14.60 10.91 -6.64
C GLN A 248 -13.69 10.16 -7.61
N GLU A 249 -12.47 10.65 -7.82
CA GLU A 249 -11.51 10.00 -8.71
C GLU A 249 -11.00 8.67 -8.14
N PHE A 250 -10.84 8.57 -6.82
CA PHE A 250 -10.47 7.34 -6.13
C PHE A 250 -11.56 6.28 -6.28
N ASP A 251 -12.82 6.66 -6.08
CA ASP A 251 -13.97 5.75 -6.19
C ASP A 251 -14.15 5.24 -7.61
N GLU A 252 -14.15 6.14 -8.60
CA GLU A 252 -14.26 5.75 -10.02
C GLU A 252 -13.11 4.81 -10.42
N THR A 253 -11.89 5.11 -9.96
CA THR A 253 -10.68 4.32 -10.25
C THR A 253 -10.79 2.92 -9.65
N MET A 254 -11.12 2.81 -8.37
CA MET A 254 -11.15 1.53 -7.65
C MET A 254 -12.34 0.66 -8.06
N THR A 255 -13.50 1.26 -8.29
CA THR A 255 -14.71 0.57 -8.79
C THR A 255 -14.48 0.00 -10.19
N TYR A 256 -13.61 0.62 -11.00
CA TYR A 256 -13.20 0.05 -12.28
C TYR A 256 -12.07 -0.99 -12.14
N LEU A 257 -11.02 -0.68 -11.37
CA LEU A 257 -9.83 -1.52 -11.24
C LEU A 257 -10.12 -2.87 -10.59
N VAL A 258 -10.95 -2.90 -9.55
CA VAL A 258 -11.17 -4.13 -8.78
C VAL A 258 -11.86 -5.20 -9.65
N PRO A 259 -13.01 -4.95 -10.31
CA PRO A 259 -13.60 -5.92 -11.23
C PRO A 259 -12.77 -6.20 -12.48
N ALA A 260 -11.95 -5.24 -12.94
CA ALA A 260 -11.04 -5.49 -14.07
C ALA A 260 -9.87 -6.42 -13.69
N THR A 261 -9.44 -6.39 -12.43
CA THR A 261 -8.34 -7.23 -11.90
C THR A 261 -8.84 -8.64 -11.59
N PHE A 262 -10.01 -8.75 -10.98
CA PHE A 262 -10.63 -10.02 -10.60
C PHE A 262 -11.71 -10.38 -11.62
N GLY A 263 -11.48 -11.38 -12.48
CA GLY A 263 -12.51 -11.84 -13.42
C GLY A 263 -13.75 -12.42 -12.72
N GLN A 264 -14.81 -12.71 -13.48
CA GLN A 264 -16.07 -13.26 -12.92
C GLN A 264 -15.89 -14.58 -12.15
N GLU A 265 -14.83 -15.35 -12.42
CA GLU A 265 -14.47 -16.57 -11.68
C GLU A 265 -14.22 -16.34 -10.19
N TRP A 266 -13.87 -15.11 -9.79
CA TRP A 266 -13.61 -14.75 -8.39
C TRP A 266 -14.89 -14.47 -7.60
N THR A 267 -16.06 -14.39 -8.25
CA THR A 267 -17.33 -14.05 -7.61
C THR A 267 -17.66 -14.91 -6.38
N PRO A 268 -17.49 -16.26 -6.40
CA PRO A 268 -17.76 -17.07 -5.22
C PRO A 268 -16.86 -16.73 -4.03
N PHE A 269 -15.57 -16.45 -4.27
CA PHE A 269 -14.62 -16.05 -3.23
C PHE A 269 -14.96 -14.68 -2.66
N MET A 270 -15.32 -13.72 -3.54
CA MET A 270 -15.71 -12.38 -3.11
C MET A 270 -17.01 -12.42 -2.30
N GLN A 271 -17.98 -13.28 -2.65
CA GLN A 271 -19.18 -13.49 -1.84
C GLN A 271 -18.85 -14.02 -0.44
N ILE A 272 -17.90 -14.97 -0.31
CA ILE A 272 -17.46 -15.47 1.00
C ILE A 272 -16.85 -14.35 1.84
N PHE A 273 -15.92 -13.57 1.28
CA PHE A 273 -15.30 -12.47 2.02
C PHE A 273 -16.31 -11.36 2.35
N SER A 274 -17.22 -11.03 1.44
CA SER A 274 -18.29 -10.06 1.71
C SER A 274 -19.21 -10.55 2.82
N PHE A 275 -19.50 -11.86 2.87
CA PHE A 275 -20.30 -12.48 3.93
C PHE A 275 -19.62 -12.39 5.30
N MET A 276 -18.28 -12.39 5.35
CA MET A 276 -17.53 -12.20 6.61
C MET A 276 -17.73 -10.82 7.26
N GLY A 277 -18.19 -9.82 6.49
CA GLY A 277 -18.59 -8.51 7.02
C GLY A 277 -20.07 -8.41 7.41
N ASN A 278 -20.86 -9.48 7.28
CA ASN A 278 -22.29 -9.46 7.60
C ASN A 278 -22.53 -9.47 9.11
N SER A 279 -23.53 -8.71 9.59
CA SER A 279 -23.92 -8.58 11.00
C SER A 279 -24.11 -9.94 11.69
N LYS A 280 -24.63 -10.96 10.99
CA LYS A 280 -24.78 -12.32 11.54
C LYS A 280 -23.43 -12.97 11.88
N VAL A 281 -22.42 -12.81 11.02
CA VAL A 281 -21.08 -13.37 11.24
C VAL A 281 -20.35 -12.58 12.32
N LEU A 282 -20.49 -11.25 12.29
CA LEU A 282 -19.94 -10.37 13.31
C LEU A 282 -20.49 -10.69 14.71
N PHE A 283 -21.79 -10.99 14.82
CA PHE A 283 -22.39 -11.44 16.07
C PHE A 283 -21.76 -12.74 16.60
N ILE A 284 -21.49 -13.72 15.72
CA ILE A 284 -20.81 -14.97 16.11
C ILE A 284 -19.40 -14.69 16.63
N ILE A 285 -18.62 -13.86 15.94
CA ILE A 285 -17.25 -13.49 16.36
C ILE A 285 -17.27 -12.73 17.68
N CYS A 286 -18.20 -11.80 17.81
CA CYS A 286 -18.49 -11.07 19.04
C CYS A 286 -18.75 -12.03 20.21
N ALA A 287 -19.65 -13.01 20.04
CA ALA A 287 -19.92 -14.04 21.04
C ALA A 287 -18.70 -14.92 21.34
N CYS A 288 -17.94 -15.34 20.32
CA CYS A 288 -16.70 -16.10 20.50
C CYS A 288 -15.64 -15.32 21.29
N SER A 289 -15.50 -14.01 21.03
CA SER A 289 -14.58 -13.15 21.78
C SER A 289 -14.99 -13.01 23.25
N PHE A 290 -16.29 -12.95 23.53
CA PHE A 290 -16.82 -12.93 24.89
C PHE A 290 -16.57 -14.25 25.63
N LEU A 291 -16.85 -15.38 25.00
CA LEU A 291 -16.58 -16.71 25.55
C LEU A 291 -15.08 -16.89 25.85
N TRP A 292 -14.22 -16.37 24.97
CA TRP A 292 -12.77 -16.38 25.19
C TRP A 292 -12.36 -15.56 26.42
N ILE A 293 -12.97 -14.39 26.64
CA ILE A 293 -12.76 -13.57 27.85
C ILE A 293 -13.19 -14.35 29.10
N ILE A 294 -14.34 -15.03 29.08
CA ILE A 294 -14.80 -15.82 30.22
C ILE A 294 -13.86 -16.98 30.51
N TRP A 295 -13.37 -17.66 29.47
CA TRP A 295 -12.52 -18.85 29.62
C TRP A 295 -11.10 -18.50 30.07
N LYS A 296 -10.47 -17.50 29.42
CA LYS A 296 -9.03 -17.22 29.55
C LYS A 296 -8.70 -15.84 30.11
N GLY A 297 -9.71 -14.99 30.31
CA GLY A 297 -9.58 -13.61 30.78
C GLY A 297 -8.91 -13.51 32.14
N ARG A 298 -7.84 -12.72 32.24
CA ARG A 298 -7.17 -12.45 33.52
C ARG A 298 -8.04 -11.63 34.47
N ASN A 299 -8.76 -10.64 33.95
CA ASN A 299 -9.71 -9.80 34.68
C ASN A 299 -11.06 -9.84 33.99
N LYS A 300 -11.79 -10.94 34.19
CA LYS A 300 -13.06 -11.22 33.49
C LYS A 300 -14.03 -10.05 33.55
N VAL A 301 -14.23 -9.46 34.73
CA VAL A 301 -15.17 -8.33 34.92
C VAL A 301 -14.79 -7.11 34.08
N LEU A 302 -13.53 -6.66 34.12
CA LEU A 302 -13.09 -5.47 33.39
C LEU A 302 -13.13 -5.70 31.87
N GLU A 303 -12.69 -6.88 31.42
CA GLU A 303 -12.66 -7.22 30.00
C GLU A 303 -14.08 -7.44 29.45
N SER A 304 -15.01 -7.99 30.24
CA SER A 304 -16.43 -8.09 29.88
C SER A 304 -17.11 -6.72 29.81
N ILE A 305 -16.81 -5.80 30.74
CA ILE A 305 -17.32 -4.41 30.68
C ILE A 305 -16.81 -3.72 29.41
N ALA A 306 -15.52 -3.86 29.08
CA ALA A 306 -14.97 -3.25 27.88
C ALA A 306 -15.51 -3.90 26.60
N TRP A 307 -15.71 -5.21 26.57
CA TRP A 307 -16.40 -5.89 25.47
C TRP A 307 -17.78 -5.28 25.25
N LEU A 308 -18.55 -5.07 26.34
CA LEU A 308 -19.89 -4.48 26.26
C LEU A 308 -19.81 -3.04 25.72
N LEU A 309 -18.95 -2.21 26.31
CA LEU A 309 -18.78 -0.80 25.90
C LEU A 309 -18.33 -0.64 24.45
N ILE A 310 -17.42 -1.50 23.98
CA ILE A 310 -16.89 -1.42 22.61
C ILE A 310 -17.97 -1.76 21.59
N ILE A 311 -18.79 -2.76 21.89
CA ILE A 311 -19.77 -3.28 20.95
C ILE A 311 -21.05 -2.46 20.98
N SER A 312 -21.66 -2.26 22.16
CA SER A 312 -22.88 -1.44 22.27
C SER A 312 -22.59 0.03 21.99
N GLY A 313 -21.46 0.55 22.46
CA GLY A 313 -21.05 1.91 22.15
C GLY A 313 -20.62 2.06 20.68
N GLY A 314 -20.13 0.99 20.04
CA GLY A 314 -19.81 0.98 18.61
C GLY A 314 -21.07 1.17 17.75
N GLU A 315 -22.14 0.44 18.04
CA GLU A 315 -23.44 0.61 17.38
C GLU A 315 -24.00 2.03 17.59
N LEU A 316 -23.95 2.56 18.82
CA LEU A 316 -24.38 3.93 19.12
C LEU A 316 -23.51 4.98 18.42
N TYR A 317 -22.21 4.75 18.33
CA TYR A 317 -21.26 5.64 17.66
C TYR A 317 -21.56 5.71 16.17
N GLU A 318 -21.78 4.57 15.53
CA GLU A 318 -22.18 4.47 14.13
C GLU A 318 -23.52 5.17 13.88
N GLU A 319 -24.56 4.89 14.68
CA GLU A 319 -25.87 5.54 14.54
C GLU A 319 -25.76 7.07 14.71
N SER A 320 -24.90 7.52 15.62
CA SER A 320 -24.63 8.95 15.81
C SER A 320 -23.94 9.57 14.60
N LEU A 321 -23.00 8.85 13.97
CA LEU A 321 -22.35 9.29 12.75
C LEU A 321 -23.36 9.37 11.60
N ILE A 322 -24.22 8.36 11.41
CA ILE A 322 -25.28 8.40 10.39
C ILE A 322 -26.13 9.66 10.55
N ARG A 323 -26.62 9.92 11.76
CA ARG A 323 -27.45 11.11 12.05
C ARG A 323 -26.70 12.42 11.78
N LEU A 324 -25.43 12.49 12.18
CA LEU A 324 -24.59 13.67 11.97
C LEU A 324 -24.37 13.94 10.47
N PHE A 325 -23.99 12.91 9.71
CA PHE A 325 -23.74 13.03 8.26
C PHE A 325 -25.02 13.34 7.48
N HIS A 326 -26.18 12.77 7.87
CA HIS A 326 -27.47 13.11 7.27
C HIS A 326 -27.94 14.53 7.60
N SER A 327 -27.62 15.03 8.81
CA SER A 327 -27.95 16.40 9.21
C SER A 327 -27.13 17.47 8.50
N LEU A 328 -25.95 17.10 7.96
CA LEU A 328 -25.12 17.97 7.12
C LEU A 328 -25.78 18.08 5.74
N THR A 329 -26.77 18.97 5.64
CA THR A 329 -27.53 19.25 4.43
C THR A 329 -26.68 20.00 3.40
N LEU A 330 -26.18 19.28 2.40
CA LEU A 330 -25.62 19.87 1.19
C LEU A 330 -26.70 19.94 0.10
N PRO A 331 -26.70 20.95 -0.80
CA PRO A 331 -27.68 21.05 -1.88
C PRO A 331 -27.70 19.76 -2.72
N GLU A 332 -28.88 19.18 -2.96
CA GLU A 332 -29.10 17.88 -3.66
C GLU A 332 -28.43 17.76 -5.04
N GLN A 333 -28.04 18.87 -5.64
CA GLN A 333 -27.34 18.92 -6.93
C GLN A 333 -25.81 18.70 -6.83
N THR A 334 -25.24 18.62 -5.63
CA THR A 334 -23.81 18.36 -5.45
C THR A 334 -23.54 16.86 -5.31
N SER A 335 -22.47 16.35 -5.94
CA SER A 335 -22.02 14.95 -5.82
C SER A 335 -21.84 14.53 -4.36
N ALA A 336 -21.44 15.48 -3.51
CA ALA A 336 -21.34 15.34 -2.07
C ALA A 336 -22.69 14.95 -1.41
N ALA A 337 -23.81 15.59 -1.75
CA ALA A 337 -25.12 15.28 -1.17
C ALA A 337 -25.58 13.82 -1.42
N ARG A 338 -25.19 13.21 -2.55
CA ARG A 338 -25.46 11.79 -2.83
C ARG A 338 -24.57 10.84 -2.01
N LEU A 339 -23.33 11.24 -1.71
CA LEU A 339 -22.41 10.51 -0.84
C LEU A 339 -22.94 10.50 0.61
N PHE A 340 -23.39 11.63 1.13
CA PHE A 340 -23.92 11.74 2.51
C PHE A 340 -25.20 10.94 2.77
N HIS A 341 -25.98 10.58 1.74
CA HIS A 341 -27.20 9.79 1.91
C HIS A 341 -26.96 8.27 1.96
N LYS A 342 -25.89 7.78 1.32
CA LYS A 342 -25.50 6.36 1.36
C LYS A 342 -24.48 6.04 2.46
N PHE A 343 -23.79 7.05 2.93
CA PHE A 343 -22.75 6.98 3.93
C PHE A 343 -23.27 7.38 5.31
N PRO A 344 -22.84 6.73 6.42
CA PRO A 344 -22.17 5.43 6.51
C PRO A 344 -23.13 4.22 6.41
N SER A 345 -22.58 3.04 6.09
CA SER A 345 -23.27 1.74 6.06
C SER A 345 -22.93 0.88 7.28
N GLU A 346 -23.91 0.09 7.76
CA GLU A 346 -23.87 -0.65 9.05
C GLU A 346 -22.70 -1.65 9.28
N GLN A 347 -21.85 -1.94 8.28
CA GLN A 347 -21.12 -3.22 8.24
C GLN A 347 -19.58 -3.11 8.31
N PRO A 348 -18.90 -2.23 7.56
CA PRO A 348 -17.44 -2.15 7.62
C PRO A 348 -16.88 -1.54 8.91
N LEU A 349 -17.54 -0.52 9.47
CA LEU A 349 -17.13 0.07 10.77
C LEU A 349 -17.16 -0.99 11.87
N MET A 350 -18.30 -1.66 12.03
CA MET A 350 -18.46 -2.72 13.04
C MET A 350 -17.58 -3.94 12.76
N ALA A 351 -17.31 -4.29 11.50
CA ALA A 351 -16.34 -5.32 11.18
C ALA A 351 -14.94 -4.95 11.71
N PHE A 352 -14.47 -3.72 11.46
CA PHE A 352 -13.18 -3.25 11.95
C PHE A 352 -13.11 -3.32 13.48
N VAL A 353 -14.15 -2.83 14.16
CA VAL A 353 -14.23 -2.81 15.63
C VAL A 353 -14.24 -4.23 16.21
N ILE A 354 -15.08 -5.13 15.71
CA ILE A 354 -15.26 -6.48 16.26
C ILE A 354 -14.04 -7.36 15.96
N TYR A 355 -13.55 -7.40 14.72
CA TYR A 355 -12.36 -8.20 14.39
C TYR A 355 -11.12 -7.66 15.11
N GLY A 356 -10.96 -6.33 15.16
CA GLY A 356 -9.86 -5.69 15.85
C GLY A 356 -9.88 -5.97 17.36
N PHE A 357 -11.04 -5.89 18.00
CA PHE A 357 -11.18 -6.21 19.42
C PHE A 357 -10.96 -7.71 19.71
N ALA A 358 -11.53 -8.60 18.89
CA ALA A 358 -11.35 -10.04 19.04
C ALA A 358 -9.85 -10.42 18.99
N VAL A 359 -9.10 -9.85 18.06
CA VAL A 359 -7.65 -10.08 17.98
C VAL A 359 -6.88 -9.41 19.10
N PHE A 360 -7.26 -8.20 19.53
CA PHE A 360 -6.68 -7.58 20.73
C PHE A 360 -6.80 -8.50 21.96
N VAL A 361 -7.99 -9.03 22.21
CA VAL A 361 -8.25 -9.96 23.32
C VAL A 361 -7.48 -11.27 23.14
N PHE A 362 -7.44 -11.83 21.93
CA PHE A 362 -6.72 -13.07 21.65
C PHE A 362 -5.20 -12.93 21.88
N VAL A 363 -4.61 -11.89 21.30
CA VAL A 363 -3.18 -11.56 21.41
C VAL A 363 -2.78 -11.30 22.86
N ARG A 364 -3.63 -10.61 23.62
CA ARG A 364 -3.41 -10.31 25.04
C ARG A 364 -3.22 -11.57 25.91
N HIS A 365 -3.88 -12.68 25.55
CA HIS A 365 -3.84 -13.94 26.31
C HIS A 365 -2.84 -14.97 25.77
N THR A 366 -2.04 -14.58 24.76
CA THR A 366 -0.98 -15.40 24.21
C THR A 366 0.38 -14.77 24.54
N HIS A 367 1.38 -15.59 24.85
CA HIS A 367 2.73 -15.10 25.21
C HIS A 367 3.69 -15.05 24.02
N ASN A 368 3.29 -15.61 22.86
CA ASN A 368 4.17 -15.79 21.71
C ASN A 368 4.07 -14.60 20.74
N VAL A 369 5.15 -13.84 20.62
CA VAL A 369 5.25 -12.66 19.73
C VAL A 369 4.95 -13.00 18.27
N ARG A 370 5.28 -14.22 17.80
CA ARG A 370 4.96 -14.63 16.42
C ARG A 370 3.46 -14.75 16.19
N VAL A 371 2.73 -15.23 17.20
CA VAL A 371 1.26 -15.32 17.17
C VAL A 371 0.66 -13.93 17.19
N HIS A 372 1.26 -12.98 17.93
CA HIS A 372 0.83 -11.58 17.94
C HIS A 372 0.91 -10.94 16.57
N SER A 373 2.08 -11.03 15.93
CA SER A 373 2.27 -10.47 14.59
C SER A 373 1.42 -11.16 13.54
N ALA A 374 1.26 -12.49 13.63
CA ALA A 374 0.47 -13.26 12.66
C ALA A 374 -1.03 -12.98 12.79
N ALA A 375 -1.55 -12.87 14.01
CA ALA A 375 -2.95 -12.54 14.25
C ALA A 375 -3.28 -11.13 13.76
N ALA A 376 -2.44 -10.13 14.09
CA ALA A 376 -2.64 -8.77 13.60
C ALA A 376 -2.58 -8.68 12.06
N ALA A 377 -1.58 -9.32 11.43
CA ALA A 377 -1.48 -9.35 9.98
C ALA A 377 -2.66 -10.09 9.32
N GLY A 378 -3.12 -11.18 9.92
CA GLY A 378 -4.29 -11.94 9.46
C GLY A 378 -5.57 -11.11 9.51
N THR A 379 -5.77 -10.33 10.58
CA THR A 379 -6.94 -9.43 10.69
C THR A 379 -6.90 -8.31 9.68
N LEU A 380 -5.74 -7.67 9.48
CA LEU A 380 -5.60 -6.63 8.47
C LEU A 380 -5.83 -7.17 7.05
N LEU A 381 -5.31 -8.38 6.76
CA LEU A 381 -5.57 -9.05 5.49
C LEU A 381 -7.05 -9.38 5.31
N LEU A 382 -7.71 -9.87 6.36
CA LEU A 382 -9.13 -10.19 6.34
C LEU A 382 -9.99 -8.93 6.08
N LEU A 383 -9.72 -7.83 6.80
CA LEU A 383 -10.41 -6.56 6.59
C LEU A 383 -10.17 -6.03 5.16
N LEU A 384 -8.95 -6.13 4.64
CA LEU A 384 -8.65 -5.77 3.26
C LEU A 384 -9.46 -6.63 2.26
N LEU A 385 -9.59 -7.94 2.51
CA LEU A 385 -10.37 -8.83 1.65
C LEU A 385 -11.87 -8.53 1.72
N ILE A 386 -12.40 -8.16 2.89
CA ILE A 386 -13.79 -7.69 3.05
C ILE A 386 -14.00 -6.38 2.28
N ALA A 387 -13.04 -5.45 2.32
CA ALA A 387 -13.13 -4.20 1.58
C ALA A 387 -13.12 -4.44 0.05
N VAL A 388 -12.14 -5.20 -0.44
CA VAL A 388 -12.01 -5.52 -1.87
C VAL A 388 -13.24 -6.28 -2.37
N SER A 389 -13.80 -7.20 -1.58
CA SER A 389 -14.98 -7.95 -2.00
C SER A 389 -16.24 -7.10 -2.12
N ARG A 390 -16.42 -6.12 -1.23
CA ARG A 390 -17.54 -5.16 -1.32
C ARG A 390 -17.45 -4.26 -2.54
N ILE A 391 -16.25 -3.78 -2.85
CA ILE A 391 -15.99 -2.98 -4.06
C ILE A 391 -16.24 -3.84 -5.31
N PHE A 392 -15.73 -5.09 -5.32
CA PHE A 392 -15.92 -6.03 -6.42
C PHE A 392 -17.41 -6.30 -6.70
N LEU A 393 -18.20 -6.52 -5.64
CA LEU A 393 -19.64 -6.79 -5.75
C LEU A 393 -20.48 -5.52 -5.94
N SER A 394 -19.85 -4.35 -6.07
CA SER A 394 -20.53 -3.04 -6.20
C SER A 394 -21.54 -2.77 -5.08
N VAL A 395 -21.24 -3.25 -3.86
CA VAL A 395 -22.11 -3.09 -2.68
C VAL A 395 -21.95 -1.70 -2.08
N GLN A 396 -20.73 -1.16 -2.09
CA GLN A 396 -20.39 0.08 -1.41
C GLN A 396 -19.19 0.75 -2.10
N ASP A 397 -19.14 2.07 -2.04
CA ASP A 397 -18.08 2.85 -2.65
C ASP A 397 -16.74 2.69 -1.87
N PRO A 398 -15.59 2.69 -2.56
CA PRO A 398 -14.26 2.51 -1.95
C PRO A 398 -13.94 3.52 -0.84
N SER A 399 -14.29 4.80 -1.03
CA SER A 399 -14.11 5.87 -0.04
C SER A 399 -14.86 5.57 1.25
N ASP A 400 -16.09 5.09 1.14
CA ASP A 400 -16.97 4.86 2.28
C ASP A 400 -16.37 3.81 3.21
N ILE A 401 -15.87 2.72 2.63
CA ILE A 401 -15.19 1.65 3.39
C ILE A 401 -13.93 2.18 4.07
N LEU A 402 -13.15 3.02 3.38
CA LEU A 402 -11.93 3.62 3.94
C LEU A 402 -12.27 4.51 5.15
N VAL A 403 -13.28 5.36 5.02
CA VAL A 403 -13.72 6.28 6.08
C VAL A 403 -14.23 5.49 7.28
N GLU A 404 -15.08 4.49 7.05
CA GLU A 404 -15.63 3.63 8.11
C GLU A 404 -14.54 2.84 8.86
N TYR A 405 -13.50 2.38 8.16
CA TYR A 405 -12.34 1.74 8.81
C TYR A 405 -11.54 2.71 9.68
N ILE A 406 -11.36 3.96 9.23
CA ILE A 406 -10.68 4.98 10.03
C ILE A 406 -11.50 5.31 11.27
N PHE A 407 -12.82 5.48 11.12
CA PHE A 407 -13.73 5.78 12.22
C PHE A 407 -13.79 4.63 13.23
N GLY A 408 -13.91 3.40 12.75
CA GLY A 408 -13.82 2.19 13.57
C GLY A 408 -12.47 2.06 14.28
N GLY A 409 -11.38 2.47 13.63
CA GLY A 409 -10.05 2.54 14.23
C GLY A 409 -9.95 3.56 15.37
N VAL A 410 -10.51 4.76 15.21
CA VAL A 410 -10.59 5.76 16.28
C VAL A 410 -11.38 5.19 17.47
N TRP A 411 -12.58 4.66 17.22
CA TRP A 411 -13.42 4.07 18.26
C TRP A 411 -12.72 2.94 19.02
N LEU A 412 -12.14 1.99 18.28
CA LEU A 412 -11.44 0.84 18.88
C LEU A 412 -10.21 1.28 19.68
N SER A 413 -9.37 2.17 19.13
CA SER A 413 -8.14 2.60 19.79
C SER A 413 -8.42 3.40 21.07
N LEU A 414 -9.44 4.27 21.05
CA LEU A 414 -9.89 5.02 22.22
C LEU A 414 -10.40 4.09 23.32
N ASN A 415 -11.21 3.09 22.98
CA ASN A 415 -11.72 2.14 23.98
C ASN A 415 -10.61 1.24 24.56
N ILE A 416 -9.63 0.82 23.73
CA ILE A 416 -8.44 0.10 24.21
C ILE A 416 -7.64 0.98 25.18
N LEU A 417 -7.47 2.26 24.87
CA LEU A 417 -6.80 3.23 25.74
C LEU A 417 -7.50 3.34 27.10
N VAL A 418 -8.82 3.52 27.09
CA VAL A 418 -9.64 3.60 28.31
C VAL A 418 -9.51 2.33 29.15
N LEU A 419 -9.59 1.14 28.53
CA LEU A 419 -9.41 -0.13 29.24
C LEU A 419 -8.03 -0.24 29.91
N GLU A 420 -6.95 0.18 29.22
CA GLU A 420 -5.60 0.13 29.81
C GLU A 420 -5.38 1.20 30.90
N MET A 421 -6.01 2.36 30.77
CA MET A 421 -6.01 3.37 31.83
C MET A 421 -6.68 2.86 33.10
N PHE A 422 -7.87 2.27 33.00
CA PHE A 422 -8.56 1.67 34.16
C PHE A 422 -7.74 0.56 34.81
N ARG A 423 -7.07 -0.26 34.00
CA ARG A 423 -6.19 -1.31 34.49
C ARG A 423 -4.99 -0.74 35.25
N LEU A 424 -4.35 0.30 34.72
CA LEU A 424 -3.22 0.96 35.39
C LEU A 424 -3.65 1.58 36.72
N LEU A 425 -4.80 2.26 36.75
CA LEU A 425 -5.35 2.84 37.98
C LEU A 425 -5.60 1.77 39.05
N ARG A 426 -6.16 0.62 38.68
CA ARG A 426 -6.40 -0.50 39.62
C ARG A 426 -5.09 -1.06 40.18
N ILE A 427 -4.05 -1.21 39.36
CA ILE A 427 -2.73 -1.67 39.81
C ILE A 427 -2.13 -0.69 40.83
N VAL A 428 -2.18 0.61 40.52
CA VAL A 428 -1.68 1.66 41.43
C VAL A 428 -2.46 1.70 42.74
N HIS A 429 -3.78 1.53 42.71
CA HIS A 429 -4.62 1.53 43.90
C HIS A 429 -4.34 0.34 44.84
N ILE A 430 -4.07 -0.84 44.29
CA ILE A 430 -3.71 -2.03 45.07
C ILE A 430 -2.35 -1.83 45.76
N ASP A 431 -1.35 -1.31 45.05
CA ASP A 431 0.00 -1.05 45.61
C ASP A 431 -0.01 -0.01 46.75
N VAL A 432 -0.90 0.99 46.70
CA VAL A 432 -1.04 1.98 47.79
C VAL A 432 -1.68 1.37 49.04
N LYS A 433 -2.51 0.34 48.88
CA LYS A 433 -3.23 -0.32 49.98
C LYS A 433 -2.41 -1.42 50.66
N THR A 434 -1.39 -1.97 50.00
CA THR A 434 -0.44 -2.96 50.55
C THR A 434 0.80 -2.33 51.19
N ASN A 435 1.09 -1.06 50.90
CA ASN A 435 2.19 -0.28 51.50
C ASN A 435 1.72 0.65 52.65
N LYS A 436 0.45 0.58 53.04
CA LYS A 436 -0.09 1.11 54.30
C LYS A 436 -0.37 -0.07 55.21
#